data_AF-A0A918I4Y9-F1
#
_entry.id   AF-A0A918I4Y9-F1
#
_cell.length_a   1.000
_cell.length_b   1.000
_cell.length_c   1.000
_cell.angle_alpha   90.00
_cell.angle_beta   90.00
_cell.angle_gamma   90.00
#
_symmetry.space_group_name_H-M   'P 1'
#
loop_
_entity.id
_entity.type
_entity.pdbx_description
1 polymer ?
#
loop_
_entity_poly.entity_id
_entity_poly.type
_entity_poly.pdbx_seq_one_letter_code
_entity_poly.pdbx_strand_id
1 'polypeptide(L)' 'MHTGTPDDLTDAAQRARLLAYQLAELLNRLDQIHPGSVTAHGGHVTGLAVTIRSIDGTWTVDPN' A
#
# COMPACT_ATOMS: atom_id res chain seq x y z
N MET A 1 -6.64 -3.03 -21.81
CA MET A 1 -7.50 -1.86 -22.06
C MET A 1 -8.60 -1.90 -21.01
N HIS A 2 -8.61 -0.97 -20.05
CA HIS A 2 -9.60 -0.95 -18.98
C HIS A 2 -10.88 -0.30 -19.52
N THR A 3 -11.98 -1.05 -19.58
CA THR A 3 -13.29 -0.62 -20.11
C THR A 3 -14.23 -0.19 -18.99
N GLY A 4 -13.71 0.50 -17.97
CA GLY A 4 -14.49 1.04 -16.86
C GLY A 4 -14.92 2.47 -17.14
N THR A 5 -16.09 2.86 -16.62
CA THR A 5 -16.52 4.27 -16.57
C THR A 5 -15.62 5.07 -15.62
N PRO A 6 -15.61 6.41 -15.69
CA PRO A 6 -14.86 7.24 -14.73
C PRO A 6 -15.21 6.96 -13.26
N ASP A 7 -16.46 6.58 -12.99
CA ASP A 7 -16.92 6.17 -11.67
C ASP A 7 -16.27 4.85 -11.22
N ASP A 8 -16.19 3.85 -12.11
CA ASP A 8 -15.51 2.57 -11.82
C ASP A 8 -14.03 2.76 -11.46
N LEU A 9 -13.34 3.67 -12.16
CA LEU A 9 -11.96 4.03 -11.85
C LEU A 9 -11.83 4.71 -10.49
N THR A 10 -12.81 5.55 -10.12
CA THR A 10 -12.84 6.25 -8.83
C THR A 10 -13.08 5.27 -7.68
N ASP A 11 -14.05 4.36 -7.82
CA ASP A 11 -14.30 3.30 -6.85
C ASP A 11 -13.10 2.35 -6.72
N ALA A 12 -12.48 1.96 -7.84
CA ALA A 12 -11.29 1.14 -7.82
C ALA A 12 -10.11 1.83 -7.13
N ALA A 13 -9.92 3.14 -7.36
CA ALA A 13 -8.90 3.94 -6.68
C ALA A 13 -9.14 4.05 -5.16
N GLN A 14 -10.40 4.22 -4.73
CA GLN A 14 -10.74 4.21 -3.31
C GLN A 14 -10.47 2.86 -2.66
N ARG A 15 -10.85 1.76 -3.32
CA ARG A 15 -10.57 0.41 -2.82
C ARG A 15 -9.08 0.11 -2.77
N ALA A 16 -8.33 0.52 -3.78
CA ALA A 16 -6.88 0.38 -3.81
C ALA A 16 -6.22 1.12 -2.63
N ARG A 17 -6.68 2.33 -2.31
CA ARG A 17 -6.23 3.10 -1.13
C ARG A 17 -6.51 2.36 0.17
N LEU A 18 -7.73 1.87 0.37
CA LEU A 18 -8.09 1.13 1.59
C LEU A 18 -7.23 -0.12 1.78
N LEU A 19 -7.04 -0.90 0.72
CA LEU A 19 -6.20 -2.10 0.75
C LEU A 19 -4.74 -1.77 1.03
N ALA A 20 -4.21 -0.69 0.44
CA ALA A 20 -2.86 -0.24 0.70
C ALA A 20 -2.64 0.13 2.18
N TYR A 21 -3.58 0.86 2.79
CA TYR A 21 -3.51 1.22 4.21
C TYR A 21 -3.57 -0.02 5.11
N GLN A 22 -4.47 -0.96 4.82
CA GLN A 22 -4.57 -2.22 5.58
C GLN A 22 -3.29 -3.06 5.47
N LEU A 23 -2.68 -3.12 4.28
CA LEU A 23 -1.42 -3.81 4.08
C LEU A 23 -0.29 -3.16 4.88
N ALA A 24 -0.12 -1.84 4.80
CA ALA A 24 0.91 -1.12 5.55
C ALA A 24 0.74 -1.32 7.06
N GLU A 25 -0.50 -1.25 7.57
CA GLU A 25 -0.80 -1.52 8.97
C GLU A 25 -0.45 -2.94 9.38
N LEU A 26 -0.82 -3.94 8.56
CA LEU A 26 -0.47 -5.34 8.82
C LEU A 26 1.05 -5.54 8.89
N LEU A 27 1.79 -5.01 7.92
CA LEU A 27 3.25 -5.13 7.87
C LEU A 27 3.91 -4.51 9.11
N ASN A 28 3.45 -3.32 9.51
CA ASN A 28 3.94 -2.64 10.71
C ASN A 28 3.58 -3.44 11.99
N ARG A 29 2.38 -4.03 12.07
CA ARG A 29 1.99 -4.87 13.22
C ARG A 29 2.80 -6.16 13.31
N LEU A 30 3.07 -6.82 12.18
CA LEU A 30 3.93 -8.01 12.15
C LEU A 30 5.33 -7.69 12.68
N ASP A 31 5.90 -6.57 12.26
CA ASP A 31 7.21 -6.13 12.75
C ASP A 31 7.18 -5.76 14.24
N GLN A 32 6.09 -5.17 14.74
CA GLN A 32 5.92 -4.93 16.19
C GLN A 32 5.82 -6.21 17.02
N ILE A 33 5.17 -7.27 16.49
CA ILE A 33 5.08 -8.57 17.16
C ILE A 33 6.44 -9.23 17.24
N HIS A 34 7.22 -9.18 16.16
CA HIS A 34 8.57 -9.71 16.11
C HIS A 34 9.46 -8.75 15.31
N PRO A 35 10.27 -7.91 15.98
CA PRO A 35 11.13 -6.94 15.31
C PRO A 35 12.03 -7.59 14.25
N GLY A 36 12.02 -7.04 13.04
CA GLY A 36 12.77 -7.57 11.89
C GLY A 36 12.08 -8.72 11.15
N SER A 37 10.85 -9.11 11.53
CA SER A 37 10.07 -10.11 10.79
C SER A 37 9.61 -9.62 9.43
N VAL A 38 9.53 -8.30 9.23
CA VAL A 38 9.24 -7.69 7.94
C VAL A 38 10.46 -6.91 7.48
N THR A 39 11.20 -7.47 6.54
CA THR A 39 12.35 -6.78 5.92
C THR A 39 11.92 -6.14 4.61
N ALA A 40 12.05 -4.82 4.50
CA ALA A 40 11.85 -4.13 3.24
C ALA A 40 13.14 -4.11 2.42
N HIS A 41 13.16 -4.84 1.32
CA HIS A 41 14.29 -4.83 0.39
C HIS A 41 14.18 -3.67 -0.61
N GLY A 42 14.23 -2.42 -0.12
CA GLY A 42 14.33 -1.20 -0.94
C GLY A 42 13.24 -1.00 -2.00
N GLY A 43 12.18 -1.80 -1.99
CA GLY A 43 11.13 -1.81 -2.99
C GLY A 43 10.00 -0.86 -2.61
N HIS A 44 9.53 -0.09 -3.59
CA HIS A 44 8.21 0.51 -3.54
C HIS A 44 7.30 -0.26 -4.50
N VAL A 45 6.01 -0.33 -4.17
CA VAL A 45 4.97 -0.87 -5.04
C VAL A 45 4.10 0.30 -5.45
N THR A 46 4.10 0.63 -6.74
CA THR A 46 3.22 1.64 -7.31
C THR A 46 2.05 0.98 -8.02
N GLY A 47 0.84 1.42 -7.70
CA GLY A 47 -0.41 0.90 -8.25
C GLY A 47 -1.43 2.00 -8.48
N LEU A 48 -2.69 1.60 -8.65
CA LEU A 48 -3.80 2.51 -8.91
C LEU A 48 -3.98 3.50 -7.73
N ALA A 49 -3.68 4.78 -7.98
CA ALA A 49 -3.83 5.88 -7.03
C ALA A 49 -3.03 5.77 -5.70
N VAL A 50 -2.05 4.86 -5.64
CA VAL A 50 -1.22 4.62 -4.44
C VAL A 50 0.21 4.22 -4.77
N THR A 51 1.11 4.59 -3.88
CA THR A 51 2.47 4.05 -3.78
C THR A 51 2.69 3.55 -2.35
N ILE A 52 3.14 2.32 -2.20
CA ILE A 52 3.48 1.70 -0.91
C ILE A 52 5.00 1.59 -0.84
N ARG A 53 5.61 2.10 0.23
CA ARG A 53 7.08 2.04 0.40
C ARG A 53 7.44 1.89 1.86
N SER A 54 8.66 1.41 2.12
CA SER A 54 9.23 1.44 3.47
C SER A 54 10.15 2.64 3.63
N ILE A 55 9.93 3.43 4.68
CA ILE A 55 10.74 4.58 5.10
C ILE A 55 11.18 4.30 6.54
N ASP A 56 12.49 4.23 6.77
CA ASP A 56 13.07 3.97 8.10
C ASP A 56 12.48 2.74 8.80
N GLY A 57 12.23 1.66 8.04
CA GLY A 57 11.64 0.41 8.54
C GLY A 57 10.11 0.44 8.71
N THR A 58 9.46 1.58 8.48
CA THR A 58 8.00 1.72 8.55
C THR A 58 7.39 1.68 7.16
N TRP A 59 6.37 0.84 6.96
CA TRP A 59 5.60 0.84 5.72
C TRP A 59 4.61 1.99 5.70
N THR A 60 4.67 2.82 4.65
CA THR A 60 3.85 4.01 4.44
C THR A 60 3.11 3.92 3.10
N VAL A 61 1.97 4.61 3.02
CA VAL A 61 1.17 4.73 1.79
C VAL A 61 1.14 6.19 1.39
N ASP A 62 1.61 6.48 0.18
CA ASP A 62 1.47 7.77 -0.48
C ASP A 62 0.31 7.70 -1.48
N PRO A 63 -0.73 8.53 -1.36
CA PRO A 63 -1.74 8.65 -2.41
C PRO A 63 -1.12 9.36 -3.62
N ASN A 64 -1.21 8.72 -4.78
CA ASN A 64 -0.83 9.35 -6.06
C ASN A 64 -1.98 10.24 -6.57
#